data_AF-A0AAU2RZC0-F1
#
_entry.id   AF-A0AAU2RZC0-F1
#
_cell.length_a   1.000
_cell.length_b   1.000
_cell.length_c   1.000
_cell.angle_alpha   90.00
_cell.angle_beta   90.00
_cell.angle_gamma   90.00
#
_symmetry.space_group_name_H-M   'P 1'
#
loop_
_entity.id
_entity.type
_entity.pdbx_description
1 polymer ?
#
loop_
_entity_poly.entity_id
_entity_poly.type
_entity_poly.pdbx_seq_one_letter_code
_entity_poly.pdbx_strand_id
1 'polypeptide(L)' 'MDVSESMAGWTDWDGAAFMVGRSLGIFGRSETFTQVKWVFWTDNPVGNALHEVLQQLVAAGVLERREEPDEQFRWIGP' A
#
# COMPACT_ATOMS: atom_id res chain seq x y z
N MET A 1 8.80 10.03 -6.57
CA MET A 1 7.87 10.28 -5.46
C MET A 1 8.13 9.20 -4.46
N ASP A 2 8.47 9.58 -3.24
CA ASP A 2 8.77 8.62 -2.18
C ASP A 2 7.47 7.99 -1.66
N VAL A 3 7.53 6.75 -1.17
CA VAL A 3 6.40 6.10 -0.51
C VAL A 3 6.04 6.86 0.76
N SER A 4 7.04 7.37 1.47
CA SER A 4 6.86 8.13 2.72
C SER A 4 6.03 9.39 2.49
N GLU A 5 6.35 10.18 1.46
CA GLU A 5 5.58 11.38 1.09
C GLU A 5 4.16 11.05 0.66
N SER A 6 3.99 9.96 -0.08
CA SER A 6 2.70 9.57 -0.64
C SER A 6 1.74 9.00 0.43
N MET A 7 2.29 8.51 1.55
CA MET A 7 1.56 7.98 2.71
C MET A 7 1.67 8.87 3.95
N ALA A 8 1.96 10.18 3.78
CA ALA A 8 2.00 11.12 4.89
C ALA A 8 0.63 11.27 5.58
N GLY A 9 -0.46 11.04 4.85
CA GLY A 9 -1.83 10.93 5.37
C GLY A 9 -2.31 9.48 5.43
N TRP A 10 -3.45 9.28 6.10
CA TRP A 10 -4.14 7.99 6.09
C TRP A 10 -4.56 7.62 4.66
N THR A 11 -4.13 6.45 4.22
CA THR A 11 -4.45 5.91 2.90
C THR A 11 -5.02 4.51 3.04
N ASP A 12 -6.07 4.20 2.28
CA ASP A 12 -6.68 2.86 2.25
C ASP A 12 -5.65 1.79 1.86
N TRP A 13 -5.88 0.57 2.34
CA TRP A 13 -4.94 -0.54 2.16
C TRP A 13 -4.55 -0.78 0.70
N ASP A 14 -5.49 -0.63 -0.23
CA ASP A 14 -5.26 -0.85 -1.67
C ASP A 14 -4.43 0.27 -2.29
N GLY A 15 -4.67 1.53 -1.90
CA GLY A 15 -3.85 2.68 -2.25
C GLY A 15 -2.43 2.55 -1.69
N ALA A 16 -2.29 2.14 -0.43
CA ALA A 16 -1.00 1.87 0.19
C ALA A 16 -0.24 0.76 -0.54
N ALA A 17 -0.91 -0.36 -0.83
CA ALA A 17 -0.35 -1.49 -1.56
C ALA A 17 0.07 -1.09 -2.98
N PHE A 18 -0.71 -0.24 -3.66
CA PHE A 18 -0.35 0.31 -4.96
C PHE A 18 0.92 1.17 -4.92
N MET A 19 1.06 2.04 -3.91
CA MET A 19 2.24 2.90 -3.75
C MET A 19 3.52 2.10 -3.47
N VAL A 20 3.42 1.08 -2.61
CA VAL A 20 4.51 0.13 -2.34
C VAL A 20 4.84 -0.65 -3.61
N GLY A 21 3.85 -1.24 -4.28
CA GLY A 21 4.05 -2.01 -5.50
C GLY A 21 4.69 -1.20 -6.62
N ARG A 22 4.32 0.07 -6.78
CA ARG A 22 4.94 0.98 -7.74
C ARG A 22 6.41 1.27 -7.40
N SER A 23 6.75 1.37 -6.13
CA SER A 23 8.12 1.63 -5.67
C SER A 23 9.01 0.40 -5.75
N LEU A 24 8.43 -0.80 -5.59
CA LEU A 24 9.09 -2.08 -5.87
C LEU A 24 9.23 -2.37 -7.37
N GLY A 25 8.61 -1.58 -8.24
CA GLY A 25 8.63 -1.77 -9.69
C GLY A 25 7.68 -2.85 -10.21
N ILE A 26 6.72 -3.30 -9.39
CA ILE A 26 5.68 -4.27 -9.77
C ILE A 26 4.68 -3.61 -10.72
N PHE A 27 4.29 -2.36 -10.43
CA PHE A 27 3.43 -1.56 -11.30
C PHE A 27 4.27 -0.56 -12.08
N GLY A 28 4.01 -0.44 -13.38
CA GLY A 28 4.67 0.51 -14.25
C GLY A 28 4.39 1.96 -13.84
N ARG A 29 5.33 2.88 -14.13
CA ARG A 29 5.16 4.32 -13.79
C ARG A 29 3.93 4.97 -14.44
N SER A 30 3.50 4.45 -15.58
CA SER A 30 2.32 4.92 -16.32
C SER A 30 1.03 4.19 -15.94
N GLU A 31 1.12 3.10 -15.17
CA GLU A 31 -0.08 2.39 -14.72
C GLU A 31 -0.77 3.19 -13.64
N THR A 32 -2.07 3.35 -13.80
CA THR A 32 -2.96 4.00 -12.85
C THR A 32 -3.55 2.96 -11.91
N PHE A 33 -3.92 3.39 -10.70
CA PHE A 33 -4.63 2.53 -9.75
C PHE A 33 -5.85 1.83 -10.38
N THR A 34 -6.65 2.54 -11.16
CA THR A 34 -7.86 1.97 -11.81
C THR A 34 -7.56 0.82 -12.77
N GLN A 35 -6.39 0.82 -13.42
CA GLN A 35 -5.99 -0.25 -14.34
C GLN A 35 -5.59 -1.53 -13.59
N VAL A 36 -5.03 -1.39 -12.39
CA VAL A 36 -4.52 -2.50 -11.58
C VAL A 36 -5.39 -2.80 -10.35
N LYS A 37 -6.52 -2.11 -10.15
CA LYS A 37 -7.40 -2.29 -8.99
C LYS A 37 -7.86 -3.73 -8.77
N TRP A 38 -7.95 -4.51 -9.85
CA TRP A 38 -8.31 -5.93 -9.79
C TRP A 38 -7.28 -6.74 -9.00
N VAL A 39 -6.03 -6.31 -8.90
CA VAL A 39 -4.99 -6.93 -8.07
C VAL A 39 -5.33 -6.81 -6.58
N PHE A 40 -6.05 -5.78 -6.16
CA PHE A 40 -6.41 -5.56 -4.76
C PHE A 40 -7.82 -6.07 -4.44
N TRP A 41 -8.74 -6.05 -5.42
CA TRP A 41 -10.15 -6.40 -5.19
C TRP A 41 -10.52 -7.82 -5.61
N THR A 42 -9.51 -8.66 -5.88
CA THR A 42 -9.67 -10.10 -6.12
C THR A 42 -8.67 -10.86 -5.25
N ASP A 43 -8.82 -12.18 -5.14
CA ASP A 43 -7.83 -13.05 -4.51
C ASP A 43 -6.60 -13.21 -5.41
N ASN A 44 -5.82 -12.14 -5.52
CA ASN A 44 -4.64 -12.06 -6.35
C ASN A 44 -3.39 -12.30 -5.50
N PRO A 45 -2.50 -13.24 -5.88
CA PRO A 45 -1.27 -13.50 -5.12
C PRO A 45 -0.37 -12.28 -4.92
N VAL A 46 -0.32 -11.36 -5.90
CA VAL A 46 0.45 -10.11 -5.79
C VAL A 46 -0.20 -9.15 -4.81
N GLY A 47 -1.53 -9.02 -4.84
CA GLY A 47 -2.29 -8.22 -3.89
C GLY A 47 -2.08 -8.71 -2.45
N ASN A 48 -2.19 -10.02 -2.24
CA ASN A 48 -1.98 -10.68 -0.95
C ASN A 48 -0.55 -10.42 -0.44
N ALA A 49 0.47 -10.58 -1.30
CA ALA A 49 1.86 -10.32 -0.92
C ALA A 49 2.12 -8.84 -0.58
N LEU A 50 1.53 -7.91 -1.32
CA LEU A 50 1.65 -6.47 -1.03
C LEU A 50 0.97 -6.11 0.29
N HIS A 51 -0.18 -6.71 0.57
CA HIS A 51 -0.87 -6.55 1.84
C HIS A 51 0.01 -7.05 3.01
N GLU A 52 0.60 -8.24 2.89
CA GLU A 52 1.55 -8.77 3.88
C GLU A 52 2.74 -7.82 4.11
N VAL A 53 3.29 -7.23 3.05
CA VAL A 53 4.37 -6.23 3.18
C VAL A 53 3.93 -5.03 4.02
N LEU A 54 2.70 -4.52 3.82
CA LEU A 54 2.17 -3.44 4.66
C LEU A 54 2.11 -3.85 6.13
N GLN A 55 1.62 -5.06 6.43
CA GLN A 55 1.56 -5.56 7.80
C GLN A 55 2.96 -5.73 8.42
N GLN A 56 3.96 -6.19 7.65
CA GLN A 56 5.34 -6.26 8.12
C GLN A 56 5.94 -4.88 8.39
N LEU A 57 5.62 -3.86 7.58
CA LEU A 57 6.05 -2.49 7.82
C LEU A 57 5.39 -1.86 9.05
N VAL A 58 4.14 -2.23 9.36
CA VAL A 58 3.48 -1.88 10.62
C VAL A 58 4.20 -2.55 11.80
N ALA A 59 4.48 -3.85 11.69
CA ALA A 59 5.20 -4.58 12.73
C ALA A 59 6.63 -4.04 12.97
N ALA A 60 7.27 -3.49 11.93
CA ALA A 60 8.56 -2.82 12.02
C ALA A 60 8.50 -1.37 12.54
N GLY A 61 7.31 -0.81 12.77
CA GLY A 61 7.14 0.57 13.24
C GLY A 61 7.35 1.65 12.17
N VAL A 62 7.32 1.28 10.89
CA VAL A 62 7.43 2.22 9.75
C VAL A 62 6.05 2.79 9.37
N LEU A 63 5.01 1.96 9.50
CA LEU A 63 3.63 2.35 9.23
C LEU A 63 2.79 2.28 10.50
N GLU A 64 1.80 3.16 10.59
CA GLU A 64 0.68 3.05 11.51
C GLU A 64 -0.52 2.46 10.78
N ARG A 65 -1.28 1.58 11.43
CA ARG A 65 -2.51 0.97 10.89
C ARG A 65 -3.72 1.37 11.72
N ARG A 66 -4.85 1.61 11.06
CA ARG A 66 -6.18 1.72 11.69
C ARG A 66 -7.21 0.90 10.92
N GLU A 67 -8.25 0.45 11.61
CA GLU A 67 -9.25 -0.47 11.06
C GLU A 67 -10.59 0.20 10.72
N GLU A 68 -10.86 1.41 11.24
CA GLU A 68 -12.08 2.17 10.96
C GLU A 68 -11.76 3.52 10.28
N PRO A 69 -12.56 3.96 9.28
CA PRO A 69 -13.75 3.29 8.71
C PRO A 69 -13.46 2.11 7.76
N ASP A 70 -12.24 2.04 7.24
CA ASP A 70 -11.68 0.92 6.46
C ASP A 70 -10.21 0.74 6.88
N GLU A 71 -9.59 -0.38 6.52
CA GLU A 71 -8.18 -0.61 6.81
C GLU A 71 -7.29 0.43 6.11
N GLN A 72 -6.58 1.21 6.90
CA GLN A 72 -5.81 2.37 6.45
C GLN A 72 -4.43 2.41 7.07
N PHE A 73 -3.48 2.93 6.30
CA PHE A 73 -2.07 3.01 6.64
C PHE A 73 -1.56 4.44 6.53
N ARG A 74 -0.62 4.80 7.39
CA ARG A 74 0.10 6.09 7.36
C ARG A 74 1.57 5.87 7.66
N TRP A 75 2.45 6.58 6.97
CA TRP A 75 3.88 6.57 7.25
C TRP A 75 4.19 7.29 8.57
N ILE A 76 4.92 6.62 9.46
CA ILE A 76 5.41 7.17 10.74
C ILE A 76 6.93 6.94 10.94
N GLY A 77 7.55 6.20 10.02
CA GLY A 77 8.99 5.92 10.04
C GLY A 77 9.86 7.15 9.76
N PRO A 78 11.15 7.09 10.14
CA PRO A 78 12.11 8.18 9.96
C PRO A 78 12.41 8.50 8.48
#